data_AF-A0AAV3HPY2-F1
#
_entry.id   AF-A0AAV3HPY2-F1
#
_cell.length_a   1.000
_cell.length_b   1.000
_cell.length_c   1.000
_cell.angle_alpha   90.00
_cell.angle_beta   90.00
_cell.angle_gamma   90.00
#
_symmetry.space_group_name_H-M   'P 1'
#
loop_
_entity.id
_entity.type
_entity.pdbx_description
1 polymer ?
#
loop_
_entity_poly.entity_id
_entity_poly.type
_entity_poly.pdbx_seq_one_letter_code
_entity_poly.pdbx_strand_id
1 'polypeptide(L)' 'MCLLNGEPSYSENTGPKLDGVPFFVFDTAFSALADTLFLPYTITMQAQKGSIEVN' A
#
# COMPACT_ATOMS: atom_id res chain seq x y z
N MET A 1 16.92 -18.22 10.09
CA MET A 1 16.88 -18.97 8.82
C MET A 1 15.51 -19.61 8.72
N CYS A 2 14.64 -19.12 7.83
CA CYS A 2 13.27 -19.64 7.67
C CYS A 2 13.25 -20.53 6.42
N LEU A 3 13.11 -21.84 6.61
CA LEU A 3 12.91 -22.82 5.55
C LEU A 3 11.43 -22.82 5.17
N LEU A 4 11.11 -22.24 4.01
CA LEU A 4 9.78 -22.27 3.39
C LEU A 4 9.61 -23.58 2.59
N ASN A 5 9.65 -24.72 3.28
CA ASN A 5 9.41 -26.05 2.70
C ASN A 5 7.96 -26.51 2.89
N GLY A 6 6.99 -25.63 2.62
CA GLY A 6 5.57 -25.98 2.60
C GLY A 6 5.10 -26.09 1.15
N GLU A 7 4.31 -27.12 0.84
CA GLU A 7 3.64 -27.23 -0.46
C GLU A 7 2.81 -25.96 -0.72
N PRO A 8 2.86 -25.36 -1.93
CA PRO A 8 2.09 -24.17 -2.21
C PRO A 8 0.60 -24.47 -2.02
N SER A 9 -0.06 -23.68 -1.19
CA SER A 9 -1.52 -23.77 -1.02
C SER A 9 -2.19 -23.46 -2.37
N TYR A 10 -2.92 -24.43 -2.93
CA TYR A 10 -3.68 -24.27 -4.16
C TYR A 10 -5.04 -23.58 -3.97
N SER A 11 -5.35 -23.12 -2.75
CA SER A 11 -6.53 -22.28 -2.54
C SER A 11 -6.26 -20.87 -3.07
N GLU A 12 -7.15 -20.36 -3.92
CA GLU A 12 -7.07 -18.96 -4.35
C GLU A 12 -7.30 -18.03 -3.16
N ASN A 13 -6.20 -17.61 -2.53
CA ASN A 13 -6.22 -16.61 -1.48
C ASN A 13 -6.35 -15.21 -2.12
N THR A 14 -7.50 -14.94 -2.73
CA THR A 14 -7.83 -13.62 -3.30
C THR A 14 -8.14 -12.56 -2.22
N GLY A 15 -7.80 -12.86 -0.96
CA GLY A 15 -8.08 -12.01 0.19
C GLY A 15 -9.58 -11.86 0.47
N PRO A 16 -9.95 -11.05 1.47
CA PRO A 16 -11.34 -10.71 1.71
C PRO A 16 -11.93 -10.02 0.47
N LYS A 17 -13.16 -10.41 0.10
CA LYS A 17 -13.94 -9.78 -0.96
C LYS A 17 -15.09 -9.02 -0.31
N LEU A 18 -15.22 -7.73 -0.63
CA LEU A 18 -16.38 -6.92 -0.26
C LEU A 18 -17.31 -6.91 -1.47
N ASP A 19 -18.48 -7.53 -1.35
CA ASP A 19 -19.52 -7.52 -2.39
C ASP A 19 -19.02 -7.97 -3.79
N GLY A 20 -18.22 -9.05 -3.83
CA GLY A 20 -17.64 -9.58 -5.07
C GLY A 20 -16.41 -8.82 -5.58
N VAL A 21 -16.09 -7.65 -5.01
CA VAL A 21 -14.88 -6.89 -5.33
C VAL A 21 -13.73 -7.34 -4.42
N PRO A 22 -12.59 -7.78 -4.98
CA PRO A 22 -11.40 -8.07 -4.18
C PRO A 22 -10.90 -6.84 -3.42
N PHE A 23 -10.61 -6.97 -2.13
CA PHE A 23 -10.17 -5.87 -1.28
C PHE A 23 -8.90 -5.15 -1.81
N PHE A 24 -8.02 -5.87 -2.52
CA PHE A 24 -6.81 -5.28 -3.11
C PHE A 24 -7.12 -4.12 -4.08
N VAL A 25 -8.30 -4.09 -4.69
CA VAL A 25 -8.70 -3.01 -5.61
C VAL A 25 -8.84 -1.69 -4.85
N PHE A 26 -9.45 -1.74 -3.66
CA PHE A 26 -9.57 -0.55 -2.80
C PHE A 26 -8.22 -0.13 -2.27
N ASP A 27 -7.42 -1.08 -1.77
CA ASP A 27 -6.06 -0.82 -1.30
C ASP A 27 -5.23 -0.11 -2.37
N THR A 28 -5.24 -0.64 -3.60
CA THR A 28 -4.53 -0.05 -4.75
C THR A 28 -5.04 1.35 -5.08
N ALA A 29 -6.36 1.57 -5.06
CA ALA A 29 -6.92 2.89 -5.35
C ALA A 29 -6.51 3.93 -4.30
N PHE A 30 -6.54 3.58 -3.01
CA PHE A 30 -6.08 4.47 -1.94
C PHE A 30 -4.57 4.72 -2.01
N SER A 31 -3.75 3.70 -2.28
CA SER A 31 -2.30 3.88 -2.49
C SER A 31 -2.01 4.79 -3.67
N ALA A 32 -2.68 4.60 -4.82
CA ALA A 32 -2.48 5.44 -5.99
C ALA A 32 -2.88 6.90 -5.74
N LEU A 33 -4.00 7.12 -5.04
CA LEU A 33 -4.41 8.46 -4.61
C LEU A 33 -3.38 9.08 -3.66
N ALA A 34 -2.86 8.28 -2.73
CA ALA A 34 -1.86 8.76 -1.80
C ALA A 34 -0.55 9.15 -2.51
N ASP A 35 -0.10 8.34 -3.47
CA ASP A 35 1.08 8.63 -4.27
C ASP A 35 0.88 9.86 -5.18
N THR A 36 -0.35 10.11 -5.62
CA THR A 36 -0.64 11.25 -6.51
C THR A 36 -0.88 12.55 -5.76
N LEU A 37 -1.42 12.51 -4.54
CA LEU A 37 -1.84 13.72 -3.80
C LEU A 37 -0.93 14.01 -2.61
N PHE A 38 -0.66 13.01 -1.77
CA PHE A 38 0.11 13.22 -0.55
C PHE A 38 1.61 13.36 -0.82
N LEU A 39 2.18 12.59 -1.76
CA LEU A 39 3.60 12.73 -2.11
C LEU A 39 3.97 14.13 -2.62
N PRO A 40 3.32 14.70 -3.65
CA PRO A 40 3.69 16.04 -4.12
C PRO A 40 3.41 17.13 -3.07
N TYR A 41 2.32 17.01 -2.30
CA TYR A 41 2.06 17.91 -1.18
C TYR A 41 3.19 17.86 -0.14
N THR A 42 3.64 16.66 0.21
CA THR A 42 4.72 16.45 1.19
C THR A 42 6.07 16.96 0.67
N ILE A 43 6.35 16.79 -0.63
CA ILE A 43 7.56 17.32 -1.28
C ILE A 43 7.54 18.86 -1.29
N THR A 44 6.42 19.47 -1.70
CA THR A 44 6.30 20.94 -1.76
C THR A 44 6.39 21.57 -0.37
N MET A 45 5.78 20.95 0.64
CA MET A 45 5.88 21.40 2.03
C MET A 45 7.30 21.28 2.58
N GLN A 46 8.03 20.21 2.27
CA GLN A 46 9.44 20.07 2.66
C GLN A 46 10.33 21.10 1.96
N ALA A 47 10.06 21.38 0.68
CA ALA A 47 10.78 22.43 -0.05
C ALA A 47 10.56 23.82 0.56
N GLN A 48 9.37 24.09 1.11
CA GLN A 48 9.04 25.39 1.71
C GLN A 48 9.44 25.50 3.19
N LYS A 49 9.30 24.43 3.97
CA LYS A 49 9.45 24.46 5.44
C LYS A 49 10.73 23.79 5.95
N GLY A 50 11.53 23.21 5.07
CA GLY A 50 12.70 22.41 5.45
C GLY A 50 12.33 20.94 5.68
N SER A 51 13.34 20.10 5.94
CA SER A 51 13.18 18.66 6.10
C SER A 51 12.16 18.33 7.19
N ILE A 52 11.28 17.34 6.92
CA ILE A 52 10.43 16.78 7.97
C ILE A 52 11.34 15.95 8.88
N GLU A 53 11.60 16.46 10.08
CA GLU A 53 12.33 15.76 11.11
C GLU A 53 11.35 14.83 11.84
N VAL A 54 11.43 13.54 11.54
CA VAL A 54 10.70 12.49 12.25
C VAL A 54 11.58 11.99 13.39
N ASN A 55 11.21 12.33 14.63
CA ASN A 55 11.75 11.74 15.85
C ASN A 55 10.91 10.51 16.22
#